data_AF-A0A2V8KNG7-F1
#
_entry.id   AF-A0A2V8KNG7-F1
#
_cell.length_a   1.000
_cell.length_b   1.000
_cell.length_c   1.000
_cell.angle_alpha   90.00
_cell.angle_beta   90.00
_cell.angle_gamma   90.00
#
_symmetry.space_group_name_H-M   'P 1'
#
loop_
_entity.id
_entity.type
_entity.pdbx_description
1 polymer ?
#
loop_
_entity_poly.entity_id
_entity_poly.type
_entity_poly.pdbx_seq_one_letter_code
_entity_poly.pdbx_strand_id
1 'polypeptide(L)' 'MTIELRDASVNLKAGEMFVVPKSVEHKPSAKAECKIMLVEPCGVINTEDAGGAYTASNNVWI' A
#
# COMPACT_ATOMS: atom_id res chain seq x y z
N MET A 1 5.43 -3.78 10.61
CA MET A 1 5.69 -3.29 9.24
C MET A 1 5.77 -1.77 9.28
N THR A 2 6.33 -1.13 8.27
CA THR A 2 6.56 0.31 8.26
C THR A 2 6.03 0.91 6.97
N ILE A 3 5.24 1.97 7.09
CA ILE A 3 4.87 2.82 5.95
C ILE A 3 5.90 3.94 5.88
N GLU A 4 6.76 3.91 4.88
CA GLU A 4 7.74 4.97 4.62
C GLU A 4 7.05 6.09 3.83
N LEU A 5 7.10 7.31 4.36
CA LEU A 5 6.73 8.55 3.69
C LEU A 5 8.01 9.30 3.32
N ARG A 6 7.90 10.37 2.52
CA ARG A 6 9.06 11.20 2.14
C ARG A 6 9.86 11.71 3.34
N ASP A 7 9.16 12.18 4.37
CA ASP A 7 9.75 12.89 5.51
C ASP A 7 9.52 12.19 6.86
N ALA A 8 8.91 11.00 6.86
CA ALA A 8 8.53 10.29 8.08
C ALA A 8 8.37 8.79 7.86
N SER A 9 8.37 8.04 8.96
CA SER A 9 8.10 6.60 8.96
C SER A 9 7.04 6.28 9.99
N VAL A 10 6.03 5.49 9.60
CA VAL A 10 4.96 5.03 10.49
C VAL A 10 5.14 3.55 10.75
N ASN A 11 5.41 3.18 12.01
CA ASN A 11 5.51 1.79 12.42
C ASN A 11 4.15 1.24 12.83
N LEU A 12 3.75 0.13 12.19
CA LEU A 12 2.51 -0.59 12.47
C LEU A 12 2.77 -1.99 13.03
N LYS A 13 2.07 -2.30 14.12
CA LYS A 13 1.95 -3.62 14.73
C LYS A 13 0.65 -4.30 14.29
N ALA A 14 0.52 -5.58 14.62
CA ALA A 14 -0.70 -6.34 14.33
C ALA A 14 -1.92 -5.69 15.00
N GLY A 15 -3.01 -5.52 14.24
CA GLY A 15 -4.25 -4.89 14.70
C GLY A 15 -4.28 -3.36 14.59
N GLU A 16 -3.16 -2.71 14.27
CA GLU A 16 -3.12 -1.27 14.04
C GLU A 16 -3.50 -0.93 12.59
N MET A 17 -4.09 0.25 12.39
CA MET A 17 -4.48 0.79 11.10
C MET A 17 -3.86 2.17 10.90
N PHE A 18 -3.43 2.46 9.68
CA PHE A 18 -3.00 3.78 9.26
C PHE A 18 -3.76 4.20 8.01
N VAL A 19 -4.27 5.43 8.01
CA VAL A 19 -4.88 6.04 6.82
C VAL A 19 -3.81 6.88 6.13
N VAL A 20 -3.46 6.50 4.91
CA VAL A 20 -2.58 7.31 4.07
C VAL A 20 -3.37 8.55 3.62
N PRO A 21 -2.89 9.78 3.91
CA PRO A 21 -3.57 10.98 3.43
C PRO A 21 -3.58 11.02 1.90
N LYS A 22 -4.64 11.61 1.32
CA LYS A 22 -4.79 11.70 -0.13
C LYS A 22 -3.55 12.36 -0.76
N SER A 23 -3.08 11.79 -1.88
CA SER A 23 -1.93 12.28 -2.65
C SER A 23 -0.59 12.26 -1.91
N VAL A 24 -0.49 11.51 -0.81
CA VAL A 24 0.78 11.28 -0.13
C VAL A 24 1.46 10.04 -0.71
N GLU A 25 2.65 10.24 -1.25
CA GLU A 25 3.52 9.15 -1.67
C GLU A 25 3.95 8.33 -0.44
N HIS A 26 3.79 7.02 -0.55
CA HIS A 26 4.06 6.10 0.54
C HIS A 26 4.63 4.79 -0.01
N LYS A 27 5.43 4.11 0.80
CA LYS A 27 6.03 2.81 0.47
C LYS A 27 5.88 1.86 1.66
N PRO A 28 4.94 0.91 1.62
CA PRO A 28 4.87 -0.17 2.59
C PRO A 28 6.14 -1.02 2.55
N SER A 29 6.71 -1.33 3.71
CA SER A 29 7.91 -2.17 3.82
C SER A 29 7.89 -3.02 5.09
N ALA A 30 8.55 -4.18 5.04
CA ALA A 30 8.67 -5.07 6.20
C ALA A 30 10.00 -5.81 6.18
N LYS A 31 10.63 -5.95 7.35
CA LYS A 31 11.89 -6.70 7.51
C LYS A 31 11.70 -8.23 7.44
N ALA A 32 10.52 -8.70 7.85
CA ALA A 32 10.10 -10.08 7.77
C ALA A 32 8.72 -10.13 7.11
N GLU A 33 8.36 -11.28 6.54
CA GLU A 33 7.06 -11.48 5.91
C GLU A 33 5.93 -11.12 6.90
N CYS A 34 4.96 -10.36 6.42
CA CYS A 34 3.77 -10.03 7.17
C CYS A 34 2.56 -9.95 6.24
N LYS A 35 1.38 -10.16 6.80
CA LYS A 35 0.11 -10.02 6.08
C LYS A 35 -0.51 -8.68 6.45
N ILE A 36 -1.04 -7.98 5.45
CA ILE A 36 -1.76 -6.73 5.63
C ILE A 36 -3.12 -6.82 4.94
N MET A 37 -4.04 -5.97 5.38
CA MET A 37 -5.25 -5.66 4.65
C MET A 37 -5.09 -4.25 4.09
N LEU A 38 -5.18 -4.11 2.77
CA LEU A 38 -5.24 -2.82 2.10
C LEU A 38 -6.71 -2.51 1.80
N VAL A 39 -7.15 -1.30 2.12
CA VAL A 39 -8.48 -0.81 1.79
C VAL A 39 -8.29 0.40 0.89
N GLU A 40 -8.77 0.30 -0.34
CA GLU A 40 -8.67 1.35 -1.35
C GLU A 40 -10.01 1.57 -2.05
N PRO A 41 -10.24 2.74 -2.67
CA PRO A 41 -11.41 2.95 -3.50
C PRO A 41 -11.51 1.89 -4.59
N CYS A 42 -12.72 1.40 -4.84
CA CYS A 42 -12.99 0.57 -5.99
C CYS A 42 -12.58 1.31 -7.26
N GLY A 43 -11.87 0.62 -8.16
CA GLY A 43 -11.47 1.22 -9.43
C GLY A 43 -9.98 1.54 -9.55
N VAL A 44 -9.23 1.52 -8.45
CA VAL A 44 -7.82 1.91 -8.44
C VAL A 44 -6.94 0.84 -9.11
N ILE A 45 -6.09 1.28 -10.05
CA ILE A 45 -5.09 0.42 -10.70
C ILE A 45 -3.83 0.50 -9.86
N ASN A 46 -3.35 -0.65 -9.38
CA ASN A 46 -2.21 -0.75 -8.45
C ASN A 46 -0.89 -0.18 -9.01
N THR A 47 -0.74 -0.13 -10.33
CA THR A 47 0.44 0.43 -10.99
C THR A 47 0.27 1.86 -11.47
N GLU A 48 -0.93 2.44 -11.30
CA GLU A 48 -1.30 3.70 -11.98
C GLU A 48 -0.88 3.64 -13.46
N ASP A 49 0.00 4.56 -13.89
CA ASP A 49 0.49 4.67 -15.27
C ASP A 49 1.72 3.79 -15.58
N ALA A 50 2.30 3.11 -14.58
CA ALA A 50 3.55 2.35 -14.77
C ALA A 50 3.37 1.07 -15.61
N GLY A 51 2.20 0.45 -15.56
CA GLY A 51 1.89 -0.78 -16.30
C GLY A 51 2.75 -2.00 -15.91
N GLY A 52 2.69 -3.06 -16.74
CA GLY A 52 3.57 -4.23 -16.66
C GLY A 52 2.89 -5.52 -16.21
N ALA A 53 3.71 -6.57 -16.01
CA ALA A 53 3.24 -7.92 -15.69
C ALA A 53 2.55 -8.04 -14.32
N TYR A 54 2.75 -7.05 -13.44
CA TYR A 54 2.16 -6.98 -12.11
C TYR A 54 1.00 -5.97 -12.03
N THR A 55 0.57 -5.41 -13.16
CA THR A 55 -0.67 -4.62 -13.21
C THR A 55 -1.86 -5.55 -13.10
N ALA A 56 -2.64 -5.39 -12.04
CA ALA A 56 -3.88 -6.12 -11.86
C ALA A 56 -4.99 -5.50 -12.73
N SER A 57 -5.86 -6.36 -13.26
CA SER A 57 -7.16 -5.89 -13.75
C SER A 57 -8.00 -5.42 -12.56
N ASN A 58 -8.82 -4.39 -12.78
CA ASN A 58 -9.65 -3.81 -11.73
C ASN A 58 -10.49 -4.89 -11.01
N ASN A 59 -10.57 -4.81 -9.68
CA ASN A 59 -11.24 -5.78 -8.81
C ASN A 59 -10.63 -7.20 -8.77
N VAL A 60 -9.40 -7.39 -9.24
CA VAL A 60 -8.62 -8.62 -9.02
C VAL A 60 -7.51 -8.32 -8.02
N TRP A 61 -7.69 -8.77 -6.78
CA TRP A 61 -6.65 -8.69 -5.75
C TRP A 61 -5.62 -9.80 -6.01
N ILE A 62 -4.35 -9.42 -6.14
CA ILE A 62 -3.20 -10.32 -6.27
C ILE A 62 -2.65 -10.64 -4.87
#